data_AF-A0A7X0JCQ9-F1
#
_entry.id   AF-A0A7X0JCQ9-F1
#
_cell.length_a   1.000
_cell.length_b   1.000
_cell.length_c   1.000
_cell.angle_alpha   90.00
_cell.angle_beta   90.00
_cell.angle_gamma   90.00
#
_symmetry.space_group_name_H-M   'P 1'
#
loop_
_entity.id
_entity.type
_entity.pdbx_description
1 polymer ?
#
loop_
_entity_poly.entity_id
_entity_poly.type
_entity_poly.pdbx_seq_one_letter_code
_entity_poly.pdbx_strand_id
1 'polypeptide(L)'
;MIVREYGSIAQQVARIIAQYVVFLELADEESLNPDVAVKMLEALGPELAALDRPFLRELIDAFPTVAEDYGGEAGAVVADIPHSFYLEEVLAADDPIRLAELDAVRATTA
;
A
#
# COMPACT_ATOMS: atom_id res chain seq x y z
N MET A 1 -23.05 14.57 17.38
CA MET A 1 -22.11 13.43 17.51
C MET A 1 -22.01 12.80 16.13
N ILE A 2 -20.95 13.09 15.38
CA ILE A 2 -20.74 12.46 14.07
C ILE A 2 -20.18 11.08 14.37
N VAL A 3 -20.99 10.06 14.18
CA VAL A 3 -20.52 8.67 14.14
C VAL A 3 -19.69 8.57 12.86
N ARG A 4 -18.36 8.63 12.97
CA ARG A 4 -17.51 8.20 11.85
C ARG A 4 -17.72 6.70 11.74
N GLU A 5 -18.32 6.24 10.65
CA GLU A 5 -18.18 4.84 10.26
C GLU A 5 -16.69 4.60 10.06
N TYR A 6 -16.07 3.95 11.03
CA TYR A 6 -14.75 3.39 10.84
C TYR A 6 -14.96 2.28 9.82
N GLY A 7 -14.38 2.45 8.62
CA GLY A 7 -14.44 1.46 7.55
C GLY A 7 -13.96 0.07 8.00
N SER A 8 -13.91 -0.89 7.08
CA SER A 8 -13.44 -2.25 7.37
C SER A 8 -12.10 -2.24 8.14
N ILE A 9 -11.78 -3.32 8.86
CA ILE A 9 -10.49 -3.44 9.55
C ILE A 9 -9.34 -3.22 8.54
N ALA A 10 -9.47 -3.76 7.33
CA ALA A 10 -8.53 -3.53 6.24
C ALA A 10 -8.37 -2.03 5.91
N GLN A 11 -9.46 -1.26 5.81
CA GLN A 11 -9.38 0.18 5.57
C GLN A 11 -8.78 0.96 6.75
N GLN A 12 -8.98 0.50 7.98
CA GLN A 12 -8.32 1.09 9.16
C GLN A 12 -6.82 0.80 9.13
N VAL A 13 -6.41 -0.42 8.81
CA VAL A 13 -5.00 -0.81 8.70
C VAL A 13 -4.33 -0.10 7.51
N ALA A 14 -4.99 0.02 6.36
CA ALA A 14 -4.51 0.78 5.21
C ALA A 14 -4.25 2.25 5.57
N ARG A 15 -5.13 2.89 6.36
CA ARG A 15 -4.89 4.26 6.85
C ARG A 15 -3.66 4.35 7.74
N ILE A 16 -3.46 3.38 8.64
CA ILE A 16 -2.30 3.35 9.52
C ILE A 16 -1.02 3.22 8.68
N ILE A 17 -1.00 2.27 7.74
CA ILE A 17 0.15 2.06 6.84
C ILE A 17 0.40 3.33 6.00
N ALA A 18 -0.65 3.91 5.40
CA ALA A 18 -0.57 5.12 4.60
C ALA A 18 0.06 6.29 5.37
N GLN A 19 -0.31 6.49 6.64
CA GLN A 19 0.30 7.53 7.49
C GLN A 19 1.82 7.34 7.63
N TYR A 20 2.25 6.11 7.89
CA TYR A 20 3.68 5.82 8.03
C TYR A 20 4.41 5.91 6.70
N VAL A 21 3.90 5.30 5.63
CA VAL A 21 4.57 5.32 4.32
C VAL A 21 4.69 6.75 3.80
N VAL A 22 3.63 7.56 3.87
CA VAL A 22 3.69 8.98 3.47
C VAL A 22 4.74 9.74 4.29
N PHE A 23 4.81 9.51 5.61
CA PHE A 23 5.84 10.14 6.42
C PHE A 23 7.25 9.68 6.03
N LEU A 24 7.45 8.39 5.78
CA LEU A 24 8.75 7.83 5.43
C LEU A 24 9.23 8.28 4.03
N GLU A 25 8.31 8.45 3.08
CA GLU A 25 8.61 8.82 1.70
C GLU A 25 8.70 10.33 1.48
N LEU A 26 7.87 11.13 2.17
CA LEU A 26 7.71 12.56 1.87
C LEU A 26 8.26 13.51 2.94
N ALA A 27 8.75 12.99 4.08
CA ALA A 27 9.45 13.84 5.03
C ALA A 27 10.78 14.34 4.44
N ASP A 28 11.13 15.59 4.75
CA ASP A 28 12.43 16.13 4.39
C ASP A 28 13.57 15.49 5.22
N GLU A 29 14.80 15.63 4.71
CA GLU A 29 16.00 15.07 5.36
C GLU A 29 16.33 15.71 6.72
N GLU A 30 15.77 16.90 7.00
CA GLU A 30 15.91 17.55 8.31
C GLU A 30 15.03 16.87 9.37
N SER A 31 13.89 16.32 8.94
CA SER A 31 12.89 15.66 9.78
C SER A 31 13.13 14.17 9.93
N LEU A 32 13.68 13.51 8.90
CA LEU A 32 13.90 12.07 8.87
C LEU A 32 15.19 11.71 8.12
N ASN A 33 16.01 10.86 8.72
CA ASN A 33 17.17 10.30 8.03
C ASN A 33 16.71 9.36 6.90
N PRO A 34 17.07 9.62 5.62
CA PRO A 34 16.63 8.81 4.49
C PRO A 34 17.06 7.34 4.58
N ASP A 35 18.26 7.04 5.07
CA ASP A 35 18.73 5.66 5.25
C ASP A 35 17.90 4.89 6.29
N VAL A 36 17.38 5.60 7.30
CA VAL A 36 16.47 5.00 8.28
C VAL A 36 15.09 4.78 7.66
N ALA A 37 14.61 5.73 6.86
CA ALA A 37 13.34 5.61 6.16
C ALA A 37 13.32 4.39 5.24
N VAL A 38 14.34 4.25 4.39
CA VAL A 38 14.51 3.11 3.48
C VAL A 38 14.51 1.79 4.25
N LYS A 39 15.27 1.68 5.34
CA LYS A 39 15.30 0.45 6.16
C LYS A 39 13.95 0.09 6.76
N MET A 40 13.15 1.08 7.17
CA MET A 40 11.81 0.83 7.69
C MET A 40 10.86 0.34 6.60
N LEU A 41 10.93 0.92 5.40
CA LEU A 41 10.16 0.47 4.24
C LEU A 41 10.57 -0.94 3.81
N GLU A 42 11.86 -1.23 3.74
CA GLU A 42 12.40 -2.57 3.43
C GLU A 42 11.94 -3.63 4.45
N ALA A 43 11.79 -3.26 5.73
CA ALA A 43 11.27 -4.15 6.76
C ALA A 43 9.74 -4.34 6.66
N LEU A 44 9.01 -3.30 6.25
CA LEU A 44 7.56 -3.33 6.16
C LEU A 44 7.04 -4.27 5.06
N GLY A 45 7.67 -4.27 3.88
CA GLY A 45 7.23 -5.08 2.73
C GLY A 45 7.05 -6.57 3.04
N PRO A 46 8.07 -7.26 3.59
CA PRO A 46 7.95 -8.67 4.00
C PRO A 46 6.86 -8.94 5.04
N GLU A 47 6.63 -8.01 5.99
CA GLU A 47 5.57 -8.16 6.99
C GLU A 47 4.17 -8.08 6.36
N LEU A 48 3.98 -7.14 5.42
CA LEU A 48 2.73 -7.03 4.66
C LEU A 48 2.48 -8.25 3.77
N ALA A 49 3.53 -8.74 3.10
CA ALA A 49 3.45 -9.94 2.26
C ALA A 49 3.13 -11.22 3.06
N ALA A 50 3.44 -11.25 4.36
CA ALA A 50 3.18 -12.38 5.26
C ALA A 50 1.76 -12.40 5.86
N LEU A 51 0.94 -11.38 5.59
CA LEU A 51 -0.47 -11.35 6.01
C LEU A 51 -1.27 -12.48 5.38
N ASP A 52 -2.39 -12.87 6.00
CA ASP A 52 -3.26 -13.89 5.43
C ASP A 52 -3.84 -13.41 4.08
N ARG A 53 -3.87 -14.29 3.09
CA ARG A 53 -4.23 -13.92 1.70
C ARG A 53 -5.60 -13.24 1.57
N PRO A 54 -6.67 -13.69 2.27
CA PRO A 54 -7.96 -13.00 2.23
C PRO A 54 -7.87 -11.56 2.74
N PHE A 55 -7.24 -11.35 3.89
CA PHE A 55 -7.05 -10.02 4.45
C PHE A 55 -6.12 -9.15 3.59
N LEU A 56 -5.04 -9.70 3.05
CA LEU A 56 -4.14 -8.98 2.15
C LEU A 56 -4.87 -8.45 0.91
N ARG A 57 -5.83 -9.23 0.37
CA ARG A 57 -6.70 -8.76 -0.72
C ARG A 57 -7.57 -7.59 -0.29
N GLU A 58 -8.26 -7.71 0.85
CA GLU A 58 -9.07 -6.60 1.38
C GLU A 58 -8.23 -5.36 1.66
N LEU A 59 -6.98 -5.54 2.09
CA LEU A 59 -6.04 -4.46 2.37
C LEU A 59 -5.61 -3.74 1.09
N ILE A 60 -5.25 -4.49 0.03
CA ILE A 60 -4.90 -3.93 -1.28
C ILE A 60 -6.08 -3.11 -1.83
N ASP A 61 -7.30 -3.67 -1.80
CA ASP A 61 -8.50 -3.02 -2.30
C ASP A 61 -8.86 -1.75 -1.49
N ALA A 62 -8.35 -1.60 -0.27
CA ALA A 62 -8.61 -0.45 0.58
C ALA A 62 -7.73 0.77 0.25
N PHE A 63 -6.51 0.59 -0.26
CA PHE A 63 -5.58 1.70 -0.51
C PHE A 63 -6.12 2.76 -1.48
N PRO A 64 -6.80 2.42 -2.60
CA PRO A 64 -7.41 3.44 -3.47
C PRO A 64 -8.43 4.32 -2.76
N THR A 65 -9.26 3.73 -1.88
CA THR A 65 -10.25 4.50 -1.09
C THR A 65 -9.55 5.37 -0.05
N VAL A 66 -8.49 4.87 0.58
CA VAL A 66 -7.72 5.65 1.55
C VAL A 66 -6.94 6.77 0.87
N ALA A 67 -6.46 6.57 -0.35
CA ALA A 67 -5.76 7.58 -1.12
C ALA A 67 -6.62 8.83 -1.37
N GLU A 68 -7.95 8.70 -1.47
CA GLU A 68 -8.88 9.83 -1.58
C GLU A 68 -8.88 10.74 -0.33
N ASP A 69 -8.51 10.20 0.84
CA ASP A 69 -8.33 11.00 2.06
C ASP A 69 -7.07 11.90 1.98
N TYR A 70 -6.18 11.64 1.01
CA TYR A 70 -4.94 12.37 0.78
C TYR A 70 -5.00 13.15 -0.55
N GLY A 71 -4.49 14.37 -0.55
CA GLY A 71 -4.38 15.19 -1.77
C GLY A 71 -2.98 15.09 -2.38
N GLY A 72 -2.89 15.34 -3.68
CA GLY A 72 -1.61 15.56 -4.37
C GLY A 72 -0.66 14.35 -4.32
N GLU A 73 0.61 14.63 -4.11
CA GLU A 73 1.69 13.62 -4.08
C GLU A 73 1.47 12.54 -3.01
N ALA A 74 0.99 12.92 -1.82
CA ALA A 74 0.68 11.96 -0.77
C ALA A 74 -0.42 10.97 -1.19
N GLY A 75 -1.43 11.42 -1.93
CA GLY A 75 -2.45 10.53 -2.48
C GLY A 75 -1.89 9.54 -3.50
N ALA A 76 -0.96 10.01 -4.35
CA ALA A 76 -0.27 9.14 -5.31
C ALA A 76 0.58 8.06 -4.60
N VAL A 77 1.35 8.45 -3.57
CA VAL A 77 2.12 7.51 -2.75
C VAL A 77 1.21 6.46 -2.13
N VAL A 78 0.09 6.86 -1.52
CA VAL A 78 -0.84 5.92 -0.87
C VAL A 78 -1.46 4.94 -1.85
N ALA A 79 -1.85 5.41 -3.04
CA ALA A 79 -2.41 4.56 -4.07
C ALA A 79 -1.39 3.54 -4.61
N ASP A 80 -0.11 3.90 -4.61
CA ASP A 80 0.97 3.04 -5.14
C ASP A 80 1.49 2.01 -4.12
N ILE A 81 1.13 2.10 -2.83
CA ILE A 81 1.59 1.19 -1.77
C ILE A 81 1.50 -0.31 -2.16
N PRO A 82 0.37 -0.83 -2.68
CA PRO A 82 0.31 -2.22 -3.12
C PRO A 82 1.38 -2.60 -4.13
N HIS A 83 1.66 -1.70 -5.06
CA HIS A 83 2.65 -1.86 -6.11
C HIS A 83 4.08 -1.74 -5.55
N SER A 84 4.36 -0.70 -4.76
CA SER A 84 5.69 -0.44 -4.21
C SER A 84 6.20 -1.60 -3.33
N PHE A 85 5.29 -2.34 -2.68
CA PHE A 85 5.61 -3.51 -1.86
C PHE A 85 5.35 -4.86 -2.55
N TYR A 86 5.05 -4.88 -3.86
CA TYR A 86 4.79 -6.09 -4.64
C TYR A 86 3.66 -6.99 -4.07
N LEU A 87 2.67 -6.39 -3.41
CA LEU A 87 1.62 -7.16 -2.70
C LEU A 87 0.67 -7.86 -3.69
N GLU A 88 0.46 -7.27 -4.85
CA GLU A 88 -0.37 -7.83 -5.92
C GLU A 88 0.27 -9.11 -6.48
N GLU A 89 1.58 -9.10 -6.69
CA GLU A 89 2.39 -10.24 -7.11
C GLU A 89 2.38 -11.33 -6.04
N VAL A 90 2.51 -10.96 -4.77
CA VAL A 90 2.40 -11.91 -3.65
C VAL A 90 1.05 -12.62 -3.71
N LEU A 91 -0.06 -11.91 -3.95
CA LEU A 91 -1.38 -12.53 -4.14
C LEU A 91 -1.47 -13.42 -5.38
N ALA A 92 -0.81 -13.03 -6.47
CA ALA A 92 -0.81 -13.76 -7.73
C ALA A 92 0.12 -14.97 -7.75
N ALA A 93 1.09 -15.08 -6.85
CA ALA A 93 2.09 -16.15 -6.83
C ALA A 93 1.49 -17.57 -6.69
N ASP A 94 0.31 -17.71 -6.09
CA ASP A 94 -0.42 -18.99 -5.99
C ASP A 94 -1.54 -19.13 -7.05
N ASP A 95 -1.73 -18.12 -7.90
CA ASP A 95 -2.74 -18.08 -8.97
C ASP A 95 -2.10 -17.59 -10.29
N PRO A 96 -1.51 -18.51 -11.08
CA PRO A 96 -0.76 -18.17 -12.29
C PRO A 96 -1.61 -17.47 -13.37
N ILE A 97 -2.94 -17.53 -13.29
CA ILE A 97 -3.82 -16.78 -14.20
C ILE A 97 -3.82 -15.30 -13.81
N ARG A 98 -3.88 -14.99 -12.51
CA ARG A 98 -3.90 -13.61 -12.00
C ARG A 98 -2.59 -12.86 -12.27
N LEU A 99 -1.45 -13.56 -12.24
CA LEU A 99 -0.15 -12.98 -12.59
C LEU A 99 -0.09 -12.56 -14.07
N ALA A 100 -0.60 -13.40 -14.96
CA ALA A 100 -0.67 -13.10 -16.39
C ALA A 100 -1.62 -11.94 -16.72
N GLU A 101 -2.69 -11.74 -15.94
CA GLU A 101 -3.60 -10.59 -16.09
C GLU A 101 -2.93 -9.27 -15.69
N LEU A 102 -2.17 -9.24 -14.59
CA LEU A 102 -1.42 -8.05 -14.16
C LEU A 102 -0.34 -7.64 -15.18
N ASP A 103 0.41 -8.62 -15.69
CA ASP A 103 1.42 -8.38 -16.72
C ASP A 103 0.80 -7.84 -18.02
N ALA A 104 -0.39 -8.31 -18.39
CA ALA A 104 -1.11 -7.84 -19.56
C ALA A 104 -1.60 -6.39 -19.41
N VAL A 105 -2.11 -5.99 -18.23
CA VAL A 105 -2.49 -4.59 -17.96
C VAL A 105 -1.26 -3.67 -18.09
N ARG A 106 -0.11 -4.09 -17.55
CA ARG A 106 1.14 -3.30 -17.60
C ARG A 106 1.66 -3.13 -19.03
N ALA A 107 1.60 -4.18 -19.86
CA ALA A 107 2.00 -4.12 -21.27
C ALA A 107 1.15 -3.17 -22.13
N THR A 108 -0.03 -2.77 -21.65
CA THR A 108 -0.95 -1.87 -22.39
C THR A 108 -0.84 -0.42 -21.93
N THR A 109 -0.19 -0.17 -20.79
CA THR A 109 -0.09 1.17 -20.16
C THR A 109 1.33 1.77 -20.25
N ALA A 110 2.27 1.07 -20.90
CA ALA A 110 3.62 1.52 -21.23
C ALA A 110 3.74 1.93 -22.71
#